data_AF-A0A1G1FD71-F1
#
_entry.id   AF-A0A1G1FD71-F1
#
_cell.length_a   1.000
_cell.length_b   1.000
_cell.length_c   1.000
_cell.angle_alpha   90.00
_cell.angle_beta   90.00
_cell.angle_gamma   90.00
#
_symmetry.space_group_name_H-M   'P 1'
#
loop_
_entity.id
_entity.type
_entity.pdbx_description
1 polymer ?
#
loop_
_entity_poly.entity_id
_entity_poly.type
_entity_poly.pdbx_seq_one_letter_code
_entity_poly.pdbx_strand_id
1 'polypeptide(L)' 'MPRTSTLGKIEKEVEKLSPQEQLKLVEKLAHQLRKTGITMKKQLDWSGLYGLGKGLWKEDAQEYVNRLREDRA' A
#
# COMPACT_ATOMS: atom_id res chain seq x y z
N MET A 1 -6.65 17.59 -38.27
CA MET A 1 -7.74 17.72 -37.27
C MET A 1 -7.19 17.30 -35.92
N PRO A 2 -7.30 18.11 -34.85
CA PRO A 2 -6.70 17.75 -33.58
C PRO A 2 -7.48 16.55 -33.02
N ARG A 3 -6.78 15.48 -32.65
CA ARG A 3 -7.39 14.36 -31.93
C ARG A 3 -7.96 14.93 -30.65
N THR A 4 -9.28 15.06 -30.55
CA THR A 4 -9.93 15.29 -29.26
C THR A 4 -9.54 14.12 -28.40
N SER A 5 -8.60 14.32 -27.48
CA SER A 5 -8.07 13.24 -26.67
C SER A 5 -9.25 12.65 -25.89
N THR A 6 -9.31 11.33 -25.79
CA THR A 6 -10.37 10.64 -25.05
C THR A 6 -10.50 11.20 -23.63
N LEU A 7 -9.39 11.63 -23.04
CA LEU A 7 -9.33 12.34 -21.75
C LEU A 7 -10.10 13.67 -21.77
N GLY A 8 -9.91 14.52 -22.78
CA GLY A 8 -10.61 15.80 -22.85
C GLY A 8 -12.13 15.67 -23.03
N LYS A 9 -12.63 14.53 -23.52
CA LYS A 9 -14.07 14.23 -23.51
C LYS A 9 -14.54 13.80 -22.13
N ILE A 10 -13.74 13.00 -21.42
CA ILE A 10 -14.05 12.55 -20.05
C ILE A 10 -14.08 13.74 -19.09
N GLU A 11 -13.13 14.68 -19.18
CA GLU A 11 -13.11 15.89 -18.36
C GLU A 11 -14.42 16.68 -18.47
N LYS A 12 -14.90 16.91 -19.70
CA LYS A 12 -16.17 17.61 -19.94
C LYS A 12 -17.40 16.87 -19.41
N GLU A 13 -17.36 15.54 -19.35
CA GLU A 13 -18.45 14.76 -18.76
C GLU A 13 -18.38 14.76 -17.23
N VAL A 14 -17.17 14.81 -16.65
CA VAL A 14 -16.98 14.93 -15.19
C VAL A 14 -17.47 16.28 -14.67
N GLU A 15 -17.27 17.36 -15.42
CA GLU A 15 -17.76 18.70 -15.07
C GLU A 15 -19.30 18.77 -14.97
N LYS A 16 -20.02 17.89 -15.67
CA LYS A 16 -21.49 17.83 -15.64
C LYS A 16 -22.05 17.03 -14.47
N LEU A 17 -21.21 16.27 -13.77
CA LEU A 17 -21.62 15.46 -12.63
C LEU A 17 -21.83 16.32 -11.39
N SER A 18 -22.73 15.89 -10.51
CA SER A 18 -22.86 16.49 -9.17
C SER A 18 -21.60 16.24 -8.33
N PRO A 19 -21.34 17.05 -7.29
CA PRO A 19 -20.18 16.85 -6.41
C PRO A 19 -20.12 15.45 -5.78
N GLN A 20 -21.28 14.84 -5.49
CA GLN A 20 -21.36 13.49 -4.93
C GLN A 20 -20.94 12.42 -5.95
N GLU A 21 -21.30 12.60 -7.22
CA GLU A 21 -20.93 11.68 -8.30
C GLU A 21 -19.45 11.83 -8.67
N GLN A 22 -18.92 13.06 -8.64
CA GLN A 22 -17.48 13.30 -8.79
C GLN A 22 -16.69 12.58 -7.69
N LEU A 23 -17.14 12.66 -6.43
CA LEU A 23 -16.50 11.96 -5.31
C LEU A 23 -16.50 10.44 -5.50
N LYS A 24 -17.63 9.85 -5.89
CA LYS A 24 -17.73 8.41 -6.21
C LYS A 24 -16.80 8.02 -7.35
N LEU A 25 -16.63 8.88 -8.36
CA LEU A 25 -15.73 8.63 -9.47
C LEU A 25 -14.27 8.62 -9.00
N VAL A 26 -13.88 9.58 -8.14
CA VAL A 26 -12.55 9.63 -7.52
C VAL A 26 -12.25 8.36 -6.73
N GLU A 27 -13.19 7.89 -5.90
CA GLU A 27 -13.03 6.63 -5.15
C GLU A 27 -12.81 5.43 -6.08
N LYS A 28 -13.63 5.32 -7.13
CA LYS A 28 -13.53 4.23 -8.10
C LYS A 28 -12.20 4.25 -8.85
N LEU A 29 -11.73 5.44 -9.26
CA LEU A 29 -10.44 5.62 -9.91
C LEU A 29 -9.29 5.28 -8.95
N ALA A 30 -9.31 5.77 -7.72
CA ALA A 30 -8.30 5.45 -6.71
C ALA A 30 -8.22 3.94 -6.45
N HIS A 31 -9.36 3.25 -6.36
CA HIS A 31 -9.41 1.79 -6.21
C HIS A 31 -8.85 1.05 -7.42
N GLN A 32 -9.19 1.50 -8.63
CA GLN A 32 -8.65 0.92 -9.86
C GLN A 32 -7.13 1.09 -9.94
N LEU A 33 -6.61 2.29 -9.65
CA LEU A 33 -5.17 2.57 -9.65
C LEU A 33 -4.39 1.69 -8.65
N ARG A 34 -4.97 1.50 -7.44
CA ARG A 34 -4.44 0.57 -6.43
C ARG A 34 -4.40 -0.87 -6.94
N LYS A 35 -5.49 -1.33 -7.57
CA LYS A 35 -5.60 -2.69 -8.13
C LYS A 35 -4.64 -2.95 -9.29
N THR A 36 -4.45 -1.97 -10.17
CA THR A 36 -3.53 -2.08 -11.31
C THR A 36 -2.06 -1.98 -10.92
N GLY A 37 -1.74 -1.78 -9.63
CA GLY A 37 -0.36 -1.76 -9.15
C GLY A 37 0.44 -0.53 -9.56
N ILE A 38 -0.27 0.57 -9.92
CA ILE A 38 0.37 1.87 -10.21
C ILE A 38 0.89 2.52 -8.91
N THR A 39 0.26 2.22 -7.77
CA THR A 39 1.02 2.15 -6.52
C THR A 39 2.00 1.01 -6.71
N MET A 40 3.26 1.36 -7.06
CA MET A 40 4.41 0.47 -7.04
C MET A 40 4.10 -0.64 -6.06
N LYS A 41 4.05 -1.89 -6.54
CA LYS A 41 4.40 -3.00 -5.65
C LYS A 41 5.73 -2.54 -5.07
N LYS A 42 5.71 -1.94 -3.89
CA LYS A 42 6.88 -1.80 -3.05
C LYS A 42 7.17 -3.25 -2.81
N GLN A 43 7.99 -3.81 -3.69
CA GLN A 43 8.53 -5.15 -3.53
C GLN A 43 9.09 -5.06 -2.13
N LEU A 44 8.38 -5.70 -1.19
CA LEU A 44 8.71 -5.63 0.22
C LEU A 44 10.10 -6.23 0.26
N ASP A 45 11.09 -5.35 0.27
CA ASP A 45 12.47 -5.73 0.24
C ASP A 45 12.77 -6.17 1.66
N TRP A 46 12.54 -7.44 1.89
CA TRP A 46 12.77 -8.08 3.18
C TRP A 46 14.22 -7.93 3.63
N SER A 47 15.15 -7.62 2.73
CA SER A 47 16.53 -7.28 3.09
C SER A 47 16.61 -5.98 3.91
N GLY A 48 15.73 -5.00 3.65
CA GLY A 48 15.62 -3.79 4.46
C GLY A 48 15.01 -4.01 5.85
N LEU A 49 14.42 -5.18 6.09
CA LEU A 49 13.91 -5.60 7.40
C LEU A 49 14.92 -6.49 8.16
N TYR A 50 15.98 -6.95 7.49
CA TYR A 50 17.03 -7.74 8.12
C TYR A 50 17.82 -6.88 9.11
N GLY A 51 17.89 -7.33 10.36
CA GLY A 51 18.60 -6.60 11.42
C GLY A 51 17.82 -5.43 12.03
N LEU A 52 16.57 -5.17 11.63
CA LEU A 52 15.73 -4.12 12.22
C LEU A 52 15.44 -4.38 13.72
N GLY A 53 15.52 -5.64 14.15
CA GLY A 53 15.48 -6.03 15.56
C GLY A 53 16.81 -5.88 16.31
N LYS A 54 17.94 -5.65 15.64
CA LYS A 54 19.26 -5.66 16.27
C LYS A 54 19.38 -4.52 17.28
N GLY A 55 19.58 -4.85 18.55
CA GLY A 55 19.66 -3.87 19.65
C GLY A 55 18.33 -3.50 20.31
N LEU A 56 17.19 -3.98 19.79
CA LEU A 56 15.89 -3.87 20.49
C LEU A 56 15.72 -4.97 21.56
N TRP A 57 16.39 -6.10 21.37
CA TRP A 57 16.36 -7.20 22.32
C TRP A 57 17.38 -6.95 23.43
N LYS A 58 16.91 -7.04 24.68
CA LYS A 58 17.74 -6.86 25.89
C LYS A 58 18.40 -8.16 26.36
N GLU A 59 17.95 -9.30 25.83
CA GLU A 59 18.44 -10.62 26.14
C GLU A 59 18.76 -11.36 24.84
N ASP A 60 19.67 -12.33 24.91
CA ASP A 60 19.98 -13.18 23.77
C ASP A 60 18.75 -14.04 23.41
N ALA A 61 18.51 -14.21 22.11
CA ALA A 61 17.33 -14.94 21.64
C ALA A 61 17.33 -16.41 22.10
N GLN A 62 18.51 -17.03 22.23
CA GLN A 62 18.65 -18.39 22.70
C GLN A 62 18.35 -18.49 24.20
N GLU A 63 18.81 -17.52 25.00
CA GLU A 63 18.51 -17.45 26.44
C GLU A 63 17.01 -17.31 26.70
N TYR A 64 16.33 -16.43 25.95
CA TYR A 64 14.87 -16.28 26.01
C TYR A 64 14.14 -17.59 25.74
N VAL A 65 14.54 -18.30 24.68
CA VAL A 65 13.92 -19.57 24.28
C VAL A 65 14.20 -20.67 25.31
N ASN A 66 15.40 -20.72 25.88
CA ASN A 66 15.75 -21.68 26.91
C ASN A 66 14.90 -21.47 28.17
N ARG A 67 14.77 -20.22 28.67
CA ARG A 67 13.89 -19.89 29.79
C ARG A 67 12.46 -20.32 29.55
N LEU A 68 11.91 -20.03 28.37
CA LEU A 68 10.55 -20.45 28.03
C LEU A 68 10.34 -21.97 27.96
N ARG A 69 11.40 -22.75 27.69
CA ARG A 69 11.34 -24.22 27.68
C ARG A 69 11.40 -24.77 29.09
N GLU A 70 12.19 -24.15 29.97
CA GLU A 70 12.25 -24.47 31.39
C GLU A 70 10.95 -24.12 32.10
N ASP A 71 10.32 -22.98 31.81
CA ASP A 71 9.02 -22.57 32.36
C ASP A 71 7.85 -23.48 31.93
N ARG A 72 8.05 -24.32 30.91
CA ARG A 72 7.05 -25.27 30.39
C ARG A 72 7.26 -26.71 30.87
N ALA A 73 8.35 -26.98 31.59
CA ALA A 73 8.69 -28.28 32.15
C ALA A 73 8.21 -28.37 33.61
#